data_AF-A0AAW6E515-F1
#
_entry.id   AF-A0AAW6E515-F1
#
_cell.length_a   1.000
_cell.length_b   1.000
_cell.length_c   1.000
_cell.angle_alpha   90.00
_cell.angle_beta   90.00
_cell.angle_gamma   90.00
#
_symmetry.space_group_name_H-M   'P 1'
#
loop_
_entity.id
_entity.type
_entity.pdbx_description
1 polymer ?
#
loop_
_entity_poly.entity_id
_entity_poly.type
_entity_poly.pdbx_seq_one_letter_code
_entity_poly.pdbx_strand_id
1 'polypeptide(L)'
;MKKTRIFSTMLATVICMASLPAINVFAANQQRTTTLDLTVAGFQNDQKNEDEGWSWDAATSTLTLDNVDFSTAKKSCVIVDGEKVTNIVFSGDNKMTSGTTVISRKGSAKDTGVVLSGKTKDSVLNLEETGNLPVMDQPNVTFESGTVNAKGGAVITLYSIKVMDATLNIDTSEVANGGWNDGLYANGSVEIYGGDVNINAGRAGILVVGIGAPEPKTGLIIKDGKVDINAKLADIYLGTDNIKNGLISGGDITLGGDIGIFLNDCEKCEIKGGTFHTDECEKPFAVHRDSSAVFEYAKADYTELDKAEEAAKALNKDNYVDFTAVEKALKAIDRTKNLTQQSDVDKMTDDINNAVEALVFKSADYTELDKAEKAAKALNKDDYEDFSEVEKALAAIDRTKNITEQA
;
A
#
# COMPACT_ATOMS: atom_id res chain seq x y z
N MET A 1 30.62 85.04 -9.98
CA MET A 1 31.69 84.74 -9.00
C MET A 1 31.26 83.56 -8.13
N LYS A 2 32.15 82.56 -8.01
CA LYS A 2 32.33 81.55 -6.91
C LYS A 2 31.09 80.80 -6.39
N LYS A 3 30.95 79.49 -6.64
CA LYS A 3 31.39 78.35 -5.78
C LYS A 3 30.99 78.56 -4.30
N THR A 4 30.28 77.64 -3.63
CA THR A 4 30.85 76.39 -3.07
C THR A 4 29.76 75.48 -2.46
N ARG A 5 30.06 74.17 -2.47
CA ARG A 5 29.40 72.95 -1.94
C ARG A 5 28.93 73.00 -0.48
N ILE A 6 28.11 72.02 -0.05
CA ILE A 6 28.47 70.96 0.94
C ILE A 6 27.36 69.88 1.05
N PHE A 7 27.84 68.66 1.36
CA PHE A 7 27.30 67.32 1.62
C PHE A 7 26.17 67.21 2.67
N SER A 8 25.15 66.35 2.49
CA SER A 8 24.98 64.93 2.89
C SER A 8 24.64 64.69 4.38
N THR A 9 23.44 64.15 4.62
CA THR A 9 23.06 63.22 5.71
C THR A 9 21.72 62.57 5.29
N MET A 10 21.72 61.38 4.69
CA MET A 10 21.48 60.07 5.33
C MET A 10 20.30 60.03 6.32
N LEU A 11 19.19 59.43 5.87
CA LEU A 11 18.35 58.57 6.71
C LEU A 11 17.79 57.45 5.82
N ALA A 12 18.39 56.27 5.95
CA ALA A 12 17.94 55.05 5.29
C ALA A 12 16.85 54.39 6.13
N THR A 13 15.62 54.38 5.63
CA THR A 13 14.56 53.50 6.15
C THR A 13 14.64 52.20 5.37
N VAL A 14 15.18 51.17 6.02
CA VAL A 14 15.21 49.79 5.52
C VAL A 14 13.77 49.25 5.58
N ILE A 15 13.10 49.20 4.43
CA ILE A 15 11.91 48.35 4.26
C ILE A 15 12.43 46.97 3.90
N CYS A 16 12.48 46.09 4.89
CA CYS A 16 12.69 44.68 4.68
C CYS A 16 11.39 44.10 4.09
N MET A 17 11.20 44.22 2.77
CA MET A 17 10.24 43.37 2.07
C MET A 17 10.83 41.96 2.09
N ALA A 18 10.30 41.13 2.99
CA ALA A 18 10.46 39.70 2.87
C ALA A 18 9.98 39.31 1.47
N SER A 19 10.91 38.89 0.63
CA SER A 19 10.61 38.17 -0.59
C SER A 19 9.87 36.89 -0.19
N LEU A 20 8.54 36.94 -0.22
CA LEU A 20 7.75 35.74 -0.39
C LEU A 20 8.35 35.01 -1.60
N PRO A 21 8.64 33.69 -1.51
CA PRO A 21 8.93 32.94 -2.72
C PRO A 21 7.75 33.19 -3.65
N ALA A 22 8.03 33.64 -4.87
CA ALA A 22 7.01 33.69 -5.90
C ALA A 22 6.39 32.29 -5.94
N ILE A 23 5.12 32.19 -5.55
CA ILE A 23 4.29 31.07 -5.96
C ILE A 23 4.32 31.19 -7.47
N ASN A 24 5.16 30.40 -8.13
CA ASN A 24 5.12 30.24 -9.57
C ASN A 24 3.77 29.60 -9.87
N VAL A 25 2.74 30.44 -10.00
CA VAL A 25 1.53 30.10 -10.72
C VAL A 25 2.02 29.87 -12.15
N PHE A 26 2.32 28.62 -12.48
CA PHE A 26 2.59 28.25 -13.87
C PHE A 26 1.38 28.73 -14.68
N ALA A 27 1.62 29.57 -15.68
CA ALA A 27 0.56 29.97 -16.59
C ALA A 27 0.06 28.70 -17.28
N ALA A 28 -1.23 28.38 -17.15
CA ALA A 28 -1.81 27.25 -17.86
C ALA A 28 -1.60 27.43 -19.36
N ASN A 29 -1.15 26.37 -20.04
CA ASN A 29 -1.01 26.38 -21.49
C ASN A 29 -2.35 26.62 -22.18
N GLN A 30 -2.31 27.00 -23.45
CA GLN A 30 -3.52 27.18 -24.23
C GLN A 30 -4.35 25.89 -24.25
N GLN A 31 -5.64 25.99 -23.91
CA GLN A 31 -6.53 24.84 -23.96
C GLN A 31 -6.72 24.35 -25.40
N ARG A 32 -6.49 23.05 -25.61
CA ARG A 32 -6.75 22.36 -26.88
C ARG A 32 -8.17 21.81 -26.90
N THR A 33 -8.94 22.12 -27.93
CA THR A 33 -10.34 21.66 -28.09
C THR A 33 -10.56 20.64 -29.21
N THR A 34 -9.48 20.29 -29.91
CA THR A 34 -9.49 19.33 -31.02
C THR A 34 -8.70 18.08 -30.67
N THR A 35 -9.14 16.93 -31.15
CA THR A 35 -8.41 15.67 -30.99
C THR A 35 -6.96 15.77 -31.50
N LEU A 36 -6.04 15.21 -30.74
CA LEU A 36 -4.68 14.91 -31.16
C LEU A 36 -4.63 13.49 -31.74
N ASP A 37 -4.65 13.38 -33.07
CA ASP A 37 -4.58 12.10 -33.76
C ASP A 37 -3.13 11.81 -34.20
N LEU A 38 -2.43 10.96 -33.45
CA LEU A 38 -1.03 10.61 -33.69
C LEU A 38 -0.86 9.58 -34.81
N THR A 39 -1.97 9.08 -35.38
CA THR A 39 -1.94 8.14 -36.51
C THR A 39 -1.76 8.83 -37.86
N VAL A 40 -1.83 10.17 -37.87
CA VAL A 40 -1.64 10.98 -39.07
C VAL A 40 -0.15 11.07 -39.41
N ALA A 41 0.22 10.57 -40.60
CA ALA A 41 1.59 10.63 -41.08
C ALA A 41 2.04 12.08 -41.35
N GLY A 42 3.34 12.34 -41.14
CA GLY A 42 3.94 13.64 -41.44
C GLY A 42 3.68 14.72 -40.40
N PHE A 43 3.31 14.34 -39.17
CA PHE A 43 3.20 15.27 -38.04
C PHE A 43 4.52 16.06 -37.86
N GLN A 44 4.42 17.37 -37.68
CA GLN A 44 5.55 18.26 -37.40
C GLN A 44 5.20 19.13 -36.19
N ASN A 45 6.12 19.24 -35.24
CA ASN A 45 5.95 20.16 -34.11
C ASN A 45 6.07 21.61 -34.61
N ASP A 46 5.16 22.47 -34.18
CA ASP A 46 5.15 23.90 -34.50
C ASP A 46 4.99 24.78 -33.24
N GLN A 47 4.79 26.09 -33.39
CA GLN A 47 4.60 26.96 -32.22
C GLN A 47 3.32 26.64 -31.45
N LYS A 48 2.26 26.18 -32.14
CA LYS A 48 0.99 25.87 -31.50
C LYS A 48 1.12 24.66 -30.57
N ASN A 49 1.93 23.68 -30.95
CA ASN A 49 2.33 22.59 -30.07
C ASN A 49 2.91 23.10 -28.74
N GLU A 50 3.89 24.00 -28.82
CA GLU A 50 4.56 24.59 -27.65
C GLU A 50 3.58 25.40 -26.80
N ASP A 51 2.73 26.22 -27.44
CA ASP A 51 1.72 27.05 -26.76
C ASP A 51 0.66 26.19 -26.02
N GLU A 52 0.39 24.98 -26.52
CA GLU A 52 -0.51 23.99 -25.92
C GLU A 52 0.23 23.02 -24.96
N GLY A 53 1.56 23.11 -24.83
CA GLY A 53 2.37 22.34 -23.89
C GLY A 53 2.71 20.91 -24.30
N TRP A 54 2.75 20.57 -25.60
CA TRP A 54 3.03 19.19 -26.03
C TRP A 54 3.90 19.08 -27.27
N SER A 55 4.58 17.95 -27.45
CA SER A 55 5.36 17.65 -28.66
C SER A 55 5.30 16.18 -29.02
N TRP A 56 5.43 15.85 -30.30
CA TRP A 56 5.47 14.48 -30.80
C TRP A 56 6.80 14.16 -31.48
N ASP A 57 7.43 13.05 -31.06
CA ASP A 57 8.57 12.44 -31.73
C ASP A 57 8.14 11.14 -32.40
N ALA A 58 7.99 11.17 -33.73
CA ALA A 58 7.59 10.01 -34.51
C ALA A 58 8.67 8.91 -34.61
N ALA A 59 9.95 9.23 -34.36
CA ALA A 59 11.03 8.25 -34.43
C ALA A 59 11.02 7.31 -33.22
N THR A 60 10.63 7.85 -32.05
CA THR A 60 10.54 7.11 -30.79
C THR A 60 9.10 6.81 -30.37
N SER A 61 8.11 7.24 -31.17
CA SER A 61 6.68 7.19 -30.84
C SER A 61 6.37 7.83 -29.48
N THR A 62 6.97 9.00 -29.21
CA THR A 62 6.88 9.66 -27.90
C THR A 62 6.06 10.94 -27.96
N LEU A 63 4.97 10.99 -27.21
CA LEU A 63 4.21 12.19 -26.90
C LEU A 63 4.74 12.77 -25.59
N THR A 64 5.30 13.98 -25.63
CA THR A 64 5.66 14.72 -24.42
C THR A 64 4.56 15.70 -24.08
N LEU A 65 4.16 15.73 -22.80
CA LEU A 65 3.16 16.65 -22.25
C LEU A 65 3.80 17.45 -21.12
N ASP A 66 3.51 18.75 -21.05
CA ASP A 66 3.93 19.63 -19.97
C ASP A 66 2.82 20.64 -19.67
N ASN A 67 2.11 20.46 -18.56
CA ASN A 67 0.97 21.31 -18.15
C ASN A 67 -0.11 21.49 -19.24
N VAL A 68 -0.49 20.43 -19.94
CA VAL A 68 -1.51 20.52 -20.99
C VAL A 68 -2.93 20.63 -20.42
N ASP A 69 -3.83 21.29 -21.15
CA ASP A 69 -5.28 21.27 -20.91
C ASP A 69 -6.00 20.89 -22.21
N PHE A 70 -6.41 19.62 -22.33
CA PHE A 70 -7.14 19.11 -23.48
C PHE A 70 -8.61 18.89 -23.10
N SER A 71 -9.54 19.48 -23.85
CA SER A 71 -10.98 19.35 -23.63
C SER A 71 -11.74 19.22 -24.94
N THR A 72 -12.05 17.99 -25.35
CA THR A 72 -12.47 17.67 -26.73
C THR A 72 -13.97 17.35 -26.89
N ALA A 73 -14.79 17.74 -25.91
CA ALA A 73 -16.24 17.56 -25.89
C ALA A 73 -16.70 16.10 -26.11
N LYS A 74 -16.99 15.67 -27.34
CA LYS A 74 -17.47 14.29 -27.66
C LYS A 74 -16.49 13.50 -28.55
N LYS A 75 -15.23 13.89 -28.54
CA LYS A 75 -14.16 13.23 -29.28
C LYS A 75 -13.01 12.94 -28.32
N SER A 76 -12.21 11.93 -28.60
CA SER A 76 -11.03 11.62 -27.80
C SER A 76 -10.08 12.81 -27.73
N CYS A 77 -9.38 12.96 -26.60
CA CYS A 77 -8.29 13.92 -26.49
C CYS A 77 -7.10 13.47 -27.33
N VAL A 78 -6.73 12.19 -27.21
CA VAL A 78 -5.62 11.58 -27.95
C VAL A 78 -6.08 10.30 -28.65
N ILE A 79 -5.61 10.09 -29.88
CA ILE A 79 -5.71 8.83 -30.61
C ILE A 79 -4.30 8.33 -30.90
N VAL A 80 -3.97 7.14 -30.40
CA VAL A 80 -2.68 6.48 -30.63
C VAL A 80 -2.75 5.41 -31.72
N ASP A 81 -1.59 5.06 -32.27
CA ASP A 81 -1.44 3.96 -33.21
C ASP A 81 -1.37 2.63 -32.44
N GLY A 82 -2.46 1.87 -32.42
CA GLY A 82 -2.58 0.57 -31.78
C GLY A 82 -1.82 -0.54 -32.51
N GLU A 83 -1.09 -0.23 -33.58
CA GLU A 83 -0.12 -1.11 -34.21
C GLU A 83 1.32 -0.89 -33.68
N LYS A 84 1.51 0.04 -32.72
CA LYS A 84 2.81 0.35 -32.11
C LYS A 84 2.70 0.68 -30.63
N VAL A 85 3.84 0.63 -29.94
CA VAL A 85 3.94 1.21 -28.59
C VAL A 85 4.06 2.73 -28.72
N THR A 86 3.23 3.45 -27.97
CA THR A 86 3.29 4.91 -27.81
C THR A 86 3.72 5.24 -26.39
N ASN A 87 4.79 6.01 -26.25
CA ASN A 87 5.25 6.52 -24.96
C ASN A 87 4.59 7.88 -24.71
N ILE A 88 3.94 8.06 -23.57
CA ILE A 88 3.42 9.36 -23.13
C ILE A 88 4.22 9.77 -21.90
N VAL A 89 5.08 10.77 -22.10
CA VAL A 89 5.97 11.29 -21.07
C VAL A 89 5.44 12.63 -20.59
N PHE A 90 5.14 12.76 -19.30
CA PHE A 90 4.44 13.93 -18.78
C PHE A 90 5.19 14.64 -17.65
N SER A 91 5.14 15.97 -17.64
CA SER A 91 5.61 16.85 -16.57
C SER A 91 4.56 17.88 -16.17
N GLY A 92 4.67 18.40 -14.95
CA GLY A 92 3.68 19.31 -14.40
C GLY A 92 2.31 18.66 -14.21
N ASP A 93 1.25 19.46 -14.23
CA ASP A 93 -0.13 19.03 -14.02
C ASP A 93 -0.92 19.03 -15.32
N ASN A 94 -1.12 17.83 -15.90
CA ASN A 94 -1.74 17.65 -17.21
C ASN A 94 -3.20 17.26 -17.04
N LYS A 95 -4.09 17.84 -17.84
CA LYS A 95 -5.52 17.55 -17.82
C LYS A 95 -6.05 17.18 -19.19
N MET A 96 -6.81 16.09 -19.26
CA MET A 96 -7.54 15.67 -20.44
C MET A 96 -8.99 15.31 -20.08
N THR A 97 -9.96 16.04 -20.62
CA THR A 97 -11.39 15.82 -20.39
C THR A 97 -12.11 15.53 -21.70
N SER A 98 -12.92 14.46 -21.72
CA SER A 98 -13.65 14.04 -22.92
C SER A 98 -14.96 13.32 -22.55
N GLY A 99 -16.04 13.58 -23.29
CA GLY A 99 -17.31 12.86 -23.22
C GLY A 99 -17.34 11.60 -24.09
N THR A 100 -16.16 11.03 -24.32
CA THR A 100 -15.89 9.72 -24.90
C THR A 100 -14.50 9.30 -24.39
N THR A 101 -14.01 8.12 -24.77
CA THR A 101 -12.68 7.64 -24.37
C THR A 101 -11.58 8.67 -24.56
N VAL A 102 -10.90 9.02 -23.46
CA VAL A 102 -9.95 10.14 -23.39
C VAL A 102 -8.71 9.83 -24.24
N ILE A 103 -8.12 8.66 -24.04
CA ILE A 103 -7.01 8.14 -24.85
C ILE A 103 -7.47 6.87 -25.56
N SER A 104 -7.78 7.02 -26.84
CA SER A 104 -8.28 5.94 -27.69
C SER A 104 -7.19 5.46 -28.66
N ARG A 105 -7.48 4.41 -29.43
CA ARG A 105 -6.53 3.80 -30.38
C ARG A 105 -7.16 3.57 -31.75
N LYS A 106 -6.31 3.46 -32.78
CA LYS A 106 -6.64 2.78 -34.05
C LYS A 106 -5.76 1.54 -34.20
N GLY A 107 -6.36 0.37 -34.41
CA GLY A 107 -5.62 -0.89 -34.42
C GLY A 107 -5.59 -1.56 -33.03
N SER A 108 -5.10 -2.79 -33.00
CA SER A 108 -5.23 -3.66 -31.81
C SER A 108 -4.18 -4.77 -31.77
N ALA A 109 -2.98 -4.51 -32.27
CA ALA A 109 -1.92 -5.50 -32.25
C ALA A 109 -1.59 -5.92 -30.80
N LYS A 110 -1.16 -7.18 -30.63
CA LYS A 110 -1.03 -7.77 -29.29
C LYS A 110 0.05 -7.10 -28.43
N ASP A 111 1.18 -6.77 -29.03
CA ASP A 111 2.39 -6.33 -28.31
C ASP A 111 2.57 -4.80 -28.37
N THR A 112 1.46 -4.06 -28.37
CA THR A 112 1.41 -2.60 -28.58
C THR A 112 0.58 -1.92 -27.49
N GLY A 113 0.42 -0.60 -27.56
CA GLY A 113 -0.38 0.16 -26.59
C GLY A 113 0.36 1.35 -26.04
N VAL A 114 0.10 1.69 -24.78
CA VAL A 114 0.56 2.95 -24.18
C VAL A 114 1.44 2.69 -22.97
N VAL A 115 2.56 3.40 -22.91
CA VAL A 115 3.43 3.50 -21.73
C VAL A 115 3.31 4.92 -21.18
N LEU A 116 2.96 5.07 -19.90
CA LEU A 116 2.77 6.34 -19.22
C LEU A 116 3.91 6.56 -18.22
N SER A 117 4.68 7.62 -18.40
CA SER A 117 5.87 7.90 -17.57
C SER A 117 5.94 9.37 -17.15
N GLY A 118 5.75 9.62 -15.87
CA GLY A 118 6.01 10.94 -15.28
C GLY A 118 7.51 11.24 -15.27
N LYS A 119 7.94 12.40 -15.79
CA LYS A 119 9.35 12.82 -15.69
C LYS A 119 9.85 12.92 -14.25
N THR A 120 8.93 13.15 -13.31
CA THR A 120 9.17 13.21 -11.87
C THR A 120 8.03 12.52 -11.14
N LYS A 121 8.20 12.21 -9.84
CA LYS A 121 7.11 11.65 -9.02
C LYS A 121 5.93 12.61 -8.88
N ASP A 122 6.20 13.91 -8.93
CA ASP A 122 5.18 14.99 -8.86
C ASP A 122 4.52 15.28 -10.22
N SER A 123 4.95 14.63 -11.30
CA SER A 123 4.26 14.75 -12.59
C SER A 123 2.87 14.13 -12.50
N VAL A 124 1.84 14.83 -12.95
CA VAL A 124 0.44 14.38 -12.88
C VAL A 124 -0.18 14.33 -14.28
N LEU A 125 -0.92 13.26 -14.55
CA LEU A 125 -1.81 13.12 -15.70
C LEU A 125 -3.23 12.82 -15.23
N ASN A 126 -4.13 13.78 -15.39
CA ASN A 126 -5.54 13.67 -15.06
C ASN A 126 -6.35 13.36 -16.32
N LEU A 127 -7.06 12.23 -16.30
CA LEU A 127 -7.93 11.76 -17.37
C LEU A 127 -9.37 11.70 -16.83
N GLU A 128 -10.26 12.49 -17.43
CA GLU A 128 -11.66 12.58 -17.01
C GLU A 128 -12.60 12.27 -18.18
N GLU A 129 -13.30 11.14 -18.07
CA GLU A 129 -14.35 10.73 -18.99
C GLU A 129 -15.72 11.18 -18.47
N THR A 130 -16.56 11.77 -19.33
CA THR A 130 -17.87 12.33 -18.92
C THR A 130 -19.07 11.79 -19.71
N GLY A 131 -18.86 10.78 -20.56
CA GLY A 131 -19.78 10.27 -21.56
C GLY A 131 -20.19 8.81 -21.37
N ASN A 132 -19.83 8.19 -20.25
CA ASN A 132 -20.11 6.80 -19.92
C ASN A 132 -19.35 5.80 -20.81
N LEU A 133 -18.10 6.14 -21.13
CA LEU A 133 -17.16 5.28 -21.87
C LEU A 133 -15.91 5.02 -21.03
N PRO A 134 -15.05 4.07 -21.42
CA PRO A 134 -13.77 3.86 -20.76
C PRO A 134 -12.93 5.13 -20.83
N VAL A 135 -12.15 5.44 -19.79
CA VAL A 135 -11.18 6.55 -19.84
C VAL A 135 -10.05 6.25 -20.83
N MET A 136 -9.66 4.98 -20.93
CA MET A 136 -8.66 4.45 -21.85
C MET A 136 -9.13 3.12 -22.43
N ASP A 137 -8.91 2.91 -23.72
CA ASP A 137 -9.06 1.61 -24.40
C ASP A 137 -7.79 1.32 -25.20
N GLN A 138 -6.99 0.37 -24.71
CA GLN A 138 -5.68 0.05 -25.28
C GLN A 138 -5.45 -1.46 -25.45
N PRO A 139 -4.51 -1.91 -26.32
CA PRO A 139 -4.11 -3.31 -26.33
C PRO A 139 -3.41 -3.66 -25.01
N ASN A 140 -2.45 -2.82 -24.61
CA ASN A 140 -1.80 -2.86 -23.29
C ASN A 140 -1.64 -1.44 -22.72
N VAL A 141 -1.57 -1.34 -21.39
CA VAL A 141 -1.17 -0.12 -20.68
C VAL A 141 -0.06 -0.46 -19.69
N THR A 142 1.00 0.34 -19.66
CA THR A 142 2.02 0.30 -18.61
C THR A 142 2.12 1.66 -17.93
N PHE A 143 1.91 1.69 -16.62
CA PHE A 143 2.10 2.84 -15.75
C PHE A 143 3.49 2.75 -15.13
N GLU A 144 4.47 3.47 -15.67
CA GLU A 144 5.86 3.36 -15.19
C GLU A 144 6.12 4.20 -13.95
N SER A 145 5.69 5.47 -13.96
CA SER A 145 5.99 6.45 -12.91
C SER A 145 5.09 7.69 -12.99
N GLY A 146 5.18 8.55 -11.98
CA GLY A 146 4.33 9.73 -11.83
C GLY A 146 2.95 9.36 -11.29
N THR A 147 2.05 10.35 -11.25
CA THR A 147 0.67 10.17 -10.81
C THR A 147 -0.26 10.16 -12.02
N VAL A 148 -1.10 9.13 -12.15
CA VAL A 148 -2.19 9.09 -13.12
C VAL A 148 -3.52 9.02 -12.38
N ASN A 149 -4.38 10.00 -12.62
CA ASN A 149 -5.73 10.07 -12.08
C ASN A 149 -6.71 9.75 -13.21
N ALA A 150 -7.52 8.72 -13.05
CA ALA A 150 -8.54 8.28 -14.00
C ALA A 150 -9.92 8.38 -13.37
N LYS A 151 -10.82 9.16 -13.98
CA LYS A 151 -12.17 9.39 -13.46
C LYS A 151 -13.23 9.19 -14.53
N GLY A 152 -14.37 8.62 -14.14
CA GLY A 152 -15.59 8.59 -14.95
C GLY A 152 -15.72 7.39 -15.90
N GLY A 153 -14.67 6.57 -16.02
CA GLY A 153 -14.74 5.30 -16.74
C GLY A 153 -13.53 4.42 -16.46
N ALA A 154 -13.70 3.12 -16.66
CA ALA A 154 -12.64 2.13 -16.47
C ALA A 154 -11.42 2.36 -17.37
N VAL A 155 -10.25 1.94 -16.91
CA VAL A 155 -9.07 1.73 -17.78
C VAL A 155 -9.20 0.31 -18.32
N ILE A 156 -9.44 0.17 -19.63
CA ILE A 156 -9.68 -1.14 -20.25
C ILE A 156 -8.54 -1.55 -21.19
N THR A 157 -8.22 -2.85 -21.17
CA THR A 157 -7.25 -3.42 -22.11
C THR A 157 -7.66 -4.76 -22.71
N LEU A 158 -7.20 -4.99 -23.95
CA LEU A 158 -7.37 -6.28 -24.62
C LEU A 158 -6.40 -7.36 -24.10
N TYR A 159 -5.29 -6.97 -23.50
CA TYR A 159 -4.25 -7.90 -23.04
C TYR A 159 -3.79 -7.56 -21.62
N SER A 160 -2.93 -6.58 -21.41
CA SER A 160 -2.35 -6.36 -20.07
C SER A 160 -2.39 -4.92 -19.57
N ILE A 161 -2.54 -4.79 -18.26
CA ILE A 161 -2.28 -3.58 -17.49
C ILE A 161 -1.11 -3.87 -16.56
N LYS A 162 -0.09 -3.02 -16.59
CA LYS A 162 1.08 -3.12 -15.71
C LYS A 162 1.26 -1.84 -14.91
N VAL A 163 1.48 -1.96 -13.62
CA VAL A 163 1.84 -0.86 -12.73
C VAL A 163 3.24 -1.13 -12.18
N MET A 164 4.17 -0.22 -12.45
CA MET A 164 5.57 -0.36 -12.02
C MET A 164 5.83 0.40 -10.71
N ASP A 165 6.12 1.71 -10.75
CA ASP A 165 6.31 2.58 -9.56
C ASP A 165 5.42 3.84 -9.64
N ALA A 166 4.29 3.74 -10.34
CA ALA A 166 3.36 4.85 -10.51
C ALA A 166 2.37 4.93 -9.34
N THR A 167 1.90 6.15 -9.06
CA THR A 167 0.69 6.36 -8.28
C THR A 167 -0.51 6.38 -9.24
N LEU A 168 -1.47 5.50 -9.03
CA LEU A 168 -2.65 5.34 -9.86
C LEU A 168 -3.89 5.51 -9.02
N ASN A 169 -4.68 6.55 -9.31
CA ASN A 169 -5.94 6.81 -8.63
C ASN A 169 -7.08 6.64 -9.62
N ILE A 170 -8.00 5.72 -9.33
CA ILE A 170 -9.14 5.42 -10.21
C ILE A 170 -10.44 5.64 -9.45
N ASP A 171 -11.31 6.46 -10.02
CA ASP A 171 -12.64 6.72 -9.48
C ASP A 171 -13.72 6.48 -10.55
N THR A 172 -14.43 5.38 -10.38
CA THR A 172 -15.60 5.01 -11.20
C THR A 172 -16.85 4.81 -10.35
N SER A 173 -16.86 5.26 -9.08
CA SER A 173 -17.96 4.98 -8.14
C SER A 173 -19.29 5.63 -8.53
N GLU A 174 -19.22 6.76 -9.24
CA GLU A 174 -20.36 7.53 -9.73
C GLU A 174 -20.81 7.12 -11.14
N VAL A 175 -20.14 6.14 -11.76
CA VAL A 175 -20.53 5.65 -13.09
C VAL A 175 -21.77 4.78 -12.98
N ALA A 176 -22.79 5.09 -13.80
CA ALA A 176 -24.09 4.44 -13.74
C ALA A 176 -24.04 2.92 -14.03
N ASN A 177 -25.01 2.18 -13.51
CA ASN A 177 -25.16 0.75 -13.78
C ASN A 177 -25.31 0.47 -15.29
N GLY A 178 -24.53 -0.48 -15.80
CA GLY A 178 -24.43 -0.79 -17.23
C GLY A 178 -23.43 0.10 -17.99
N GLY A 179 -22.79 1.04 -17.32
CA GLY A 179 -21.61 1.76 -17.78
C GLY A 179 -20.31 1.02 -17.53
N TRP A 180 -19.19 1.65 -17.89
CA TRP A 180 -17.83 1.15 -17.62
C TRP A 180 -17.39 1.50 -16.21
N ASN A 181 -18.09 0.91 -15.22
CA ASN A 181 -17.96 1.24 -13.80
C ASN A 181 -17.02 0.31 -13.02
N ASP A 182 -16.21 -0.48 -13.72
CA ASP A 182 -15.04 -1.16 -13.14
C ASP A 182 -13.86 -0.18 -13.00
N GLY A 183 -12.84 -0.51 -12.22
CA GLY A 183 -11.62 0.29 -12.12
C GLY A 183 -10.63 -0.06 -13.24
N LEU A 184 -9.83 -1.10 -12.99
CA LEU A 184 -8.96 -1.73 -13.97
C LEU A 184 -9.66 -2.93 -14.60
N TYR A 185 -9.76 -2.95 -15.92
CA TYR A 185 -10.31 -4.08 -16.67
C TYR A 185 -9.26 -4.59 -17.64
N ALA A 186 -8.87 -5.85 -17.50
CA ALA A 186 -7.98 -6.50 -18.47
C ALA A 186 -8.55 -7.83 -18.94
N ASN A 187 -8.49 -8.06 -20.25
CA ASN A 187 -8.80 -9.38 -20.80
C ASN A 187 -7.70 -10.41 -20.51
N GLY A 188 -6.43 -10.02 -20.42
CA GLY A 188 -5.31 -10.92 -20.17
C GLY A 188 -4.79 -10.85 -18.73
N SER A 189 -4.15 -9.75 -18.34
CA SER A 189 -3.57 -9.62 -17.01
C SER A 189 -3.61 -8.21 -16.43
N VAL A 190 -3.68 -8.14 -15.10
CA VAL A 190 -3.30 -6.98 -14.31
C VAL A 190 -2.10 -7.35 -13.45
N GLU A 191 -1.01 -6.62 -13.61
CA GLU A 191 0.28 -6.89 -12.97
C GLU A 191 0.75 -5.65 -12.20
N ILE A 192 0.87 -5.76 -10.88
CA ILE A 192 1.33 -4.68 -9.99
C ILE A 192 2.68 -5.09 -9.43
N TYR A 193 3.71 -4.33 -9.77
CA TYR A 193 5.09 -4.56 -9.36
C TYR A 193 5.55 -3.62 -8.25
N GLY A 194 4.78 -2.58 -7.94
CA GLY A 194 5.10 -1.53 -6.99
C GLY A 194 4.14 -0.33 -7.14
N GLY A 195 4.52 0.81 -6.56
CA GLY A 195 3.72 2.04 -6.58
C GLY A 195 2.54 2.04 -5.61
N ASP A 196 1.65 3.02 -5.80
CA ASP A 196 0.42 3.21 -5.00
C ASP A 196 -0.80 3.10 -5.92
N VAL A 197 -1.62 2.07 -5.77
CA VAL A 197 -2.83 1.84 -6.57
C VAL A 197 -4.05 2.02 -5.69
N ASN A 198 -4.81 3.10 -5.91
CA ASN A 198 -6.01 3.45 -5.17
C ASN A 198 -7.22 3.40 -6.09
N ILE A 199 -8.19 2.53 -5.82
CA ILE A 199 -9.35 2.30 -6.70
C ILE A 199 -10.64 2.40 -5.89
N ASN A 200 -11.51 3.33 -6.28
CA ASN A 200 -12.89 3.42 -5.82
C ASN A 200 -13.84 3.12 -7.00
N ALA A 201 -14.43 1.93 -7.03
CA ALA A 201 -15.12 1.42 -8.21
C ALA A 201 -16.63 1.20 -8.02
N GLY A 202 -17.39 1.49 -9.08
CA GLY A 202 -18.84 1.29 -9.11
C GLY A 202 -19.27 -0.17 -9.21
N ARG A 203 -18.38 -1.08 -9.61
CA ARG A 203 -18.61 -2.53 -9.65
C ARG A 203 -17.41 -3.34 -9.16
N ALA A 204 -16.44 -3.64 -10.03
CA ALA A 204 -15.22 -4.34 -9.64
C ALA A 204 -14.03 -3.38 -9.63
N GLY A 205 -13.17 -3.47 -8.62
CA GLY A 205 -11.95 -2.64 -8.57
C GLY A 205 -10.96 -3.06 -9.65
N ILE A 206 -10.54 -4.31 -9.60
CA ILE A 206 -9.75 -4.99 -10.62
C ILE A 206 -10.59 -6.12 -11.20
N LEU A 207 -10.75 -6.16 -12.52
CA LEU A 207 -11.48 -7.20 -13.23
C LEU A 207 -10.59 -7.84 -14.30
N VAL A 208 -10.43 -9.17 -14.22
CA VAL A 208 -9.63 -9.93 -15.18
C VAL A 208 -10.41 -11.14 -15.70
N VAL A 209 -10.69 -11.19 -17.02
CA VAL A 209 -11.76 -12.04 -17.59
C VAL A 209 -11.39 -13.00 -18.73
N GLY A 210 -10.19 -12.94 -19.32
CA GLY A 210 -9.72 -13.94 -20.30
C GLY A 210 -10.26 -13.82 -21.73
N ILE A 211 -11.19 -12.90 -22.00
CA ILE A 211 -11.91 -12.81 -23.28
C ILE A 211 -10.96 -12.42 -24.41
N GLY A 212 -10.81 -13.27 -25.43
CA GLY A 212 -9.95 -12.98 -26.59
C GLY A 212 -8.44 -12.95 -26.29
N ALA A 213 -8.03 -13.24 -25.05
CA ALA A 213 -6.65 -13.32 -24.60
C ALA A 213 -6.37 -14.75 -24.09
N PRO A 214 -5.91 -15.68 -24.94
CA PRO A 214 -5.65 -17.06 -24.51
C PRO A 214 -4.47 -17.17 -23.54
N GLU A 215 -3.57 -16.19 -23.54
CA GLU A 215 -2.42 -16.06 -22.64
C GLU A 215 -2.30 -14.60 -22.16
N PRO A 216 -1.80 -14.35 -20.94
CA PRO A 216 -1.30 -15.34 -19.98
C PRO A 216 -2.43 -16.09 -19.23
N LYS A 217 -2.15 -17.29 -18.74
CA LYS A 217 -3.06 -18.01 -17.81
C LYS A 217 -3.11 -17.40 -16.41
N THR A 218 -2.07 -16.67 -16.02
CA THR A 218 -2.04 -15.92 -14.75
C THR A 218 -2.54 -14.51 -15.00
N GLY A 219 -3.77 -14.23 -14.58
CA GLY A 219 -4.45 -12.97 -14.85
C GLY A 219 -4.18 -11.89 -13.79
N LEU A 220 -3.87 -12.28 -12.56
CA LEU A 220 -3.50 -11.33 -11.52
C LEU A 220 -2.08 -11.61 -11.05
N ILE A 221 -1.25 -10.57 -11.03
CA ILE A 221 0.07 -10.61 -10.39
C ILE A 221 0.19 -9.38 -9.49
N ILE A 222 0.41 -9.58 -8.19
CA ILE A 222 0.79 -8.52 -7.25
C ILE A 222 2.10 -8.94 -6.60
N LYS A 223 3.18 -8.20 -6.90
CA LYS A 223 4.52 -8.48 -6.38
C LYS A 223 4.87 -7.61 -5.18
N ASP A 224 4.47 -6.34 -5.23
CA ASP A 224 4.77 -5.32 -4.23
C ASP A 224 3.82 -4.12 -4.43
N GLY A 225 4.02 -3.06 -3.66
CA GLY A 225 3.26 -1.80 -3.73
C GLY A 225 2.12 -1.72 -2.72
N LYS A 226 1.56 -0.51 -2.57
CA LYS A 226 0.34 -0.29 -1.80
C LYS A 226 -0.86 -0.41 -2.73
N VAL A 227 -1.80 -1.28 -2.38
CA VAL A 227 -3.00 -1.55 -3.19
C VAL A 227 -4.22 -1.36 -2.29
N ASP A 228 -4.94 -0.26 -2.49
CA ASP A 228 -6.14 0.11 -1.73
C ASP A 228 -7.34 0.10 -2.67
N ILE A 229 -8.28 -0.80 -2.43
CA ILE A 229 -9.42 -1.01 -3.32
C ILE A 229 -10.71 -1.04 -2.50
N ASN A 230 -11.67 -0.25 -2.95
CA ASN A 230 -13.04 -0.25 -2.47
C ASN A 230 -14.01 -0.34 -3.65
N ALA A 231 -14.64 -1.48 -3.83
CA ALA A 231 -15.56 -1.74 -4.93
C ALA A 231 -16.91 -2.31 -4.47
N LYS A 232 -17.98 -1.93 -5.15
CA LYS A 232 -19.36 -2.32 -4.77
C LYS A 232 -19.70 -3.80 -4.96
N LEU A 233 -19.00 -4.53 -5.83
CA LEU A 233 -19.22 -5.96 -6.08
C LEU A 233 -18.08 -6.81 -5.52
N ALA A 234 -16.86 -6.55 -5.99
CA ALA A 234 -15.66 -7.22 -5.53
C ALA A 234 -14.44 -6.32 -5.79
N ASP A 235 -13.54 -6.21 -4.82
CA ASP A 235 -12.33 -5.41 -5.00
C ASP A 235 -11.47 -5.99 -6.11
N ILE A 236 -11.28 -7.31 -6.11
CA ILE A 236 -10.59 -8.04 -7.16
C ILE A 236 -11.50 -9.17 -7.64
N TYR A 237 -11.97 -9.06 -8.88
CA TYR A 237 -12.69 -10.11 -9.57
C TYR A 237 -11.75 -10.80 -10.55
N LEU A 238 -11.36 -12.01 -10.22
CA LEU A 238 -10.47 -12.81 -11.03
C LEU A 238 -11.22 -13.99 -11.64
N GLY A 239 -11.15 -14.07 -12.96
CA GLY A 239 -11.59 -15.22 -13.73
C GLY A 239 -12.80 -14.95 -14.60
N THR A 240 -13.21 -16.04 -15.26
CA THR A 240 -13.92 -16.22 -16.54
C THR A 240 -12.98 -16.62 -17.68
N ASP A 241 -13.46 -17.53 -18.54
CA ASP A 241 -12.80 -18.02 -19.76
C ASP A 241 -11.37 -18.56 -19.57
N ASN A 242 -10.37 -17.82 -20.07
CA ASN A 242 -9.00 -18.29 -20.26
C ASN A 242 -8.10 -18.11 -19.03
N ILE A 243 -8.53 -17.30 -18.05
CA ILE A 243 -7.75 -16.99 -16.86
C ILE A 243 -7.87 -18.12 -15.87
N LYS A 244 -6.72 -18.68 -15.48
CA LYS A 244 -6.65 -19.82 -14.58
C LYS A 244 -6.11 -19.45 -13.22
N ASN A 245 -5.20 -18.47 -13.14
CA ASN A 245 -4.43 -18.26 -11.94
C ASN A 245 -4.34 -16.80 -11.50
N GLY A 246 -4.24 -16.60 -10.18
CA GLY A 246 -3.76 -15.37 -9.55
C GLY A 246 -2.51 -15.66 -8.72
N LEU A 247 -1.62 -14.67 -8.61
CA LEU A 247 -0.41 -14.75 -7.80
C LEU A 247 -0.21 -13.44 -7.04
N ILE A 248 -0.27 -13.51 -5.72
CA ILE A 248 0.10 -12.42 -4.81
C ILE A 248 1.33 -12.88 -4.04
N SER A 249 2.45 -12.16 -4.16
CA SER A 249 3.69 -12.50 -3.48
C SER A 249 4.26 -11.40 -2.60
N GLY A 250 3.58 -10.26 -2.48
CA GLY A 250 3.98 -9.11 -1.69
C GLY A 250 2.96 -7.98 -1.79
N GLY A 251 3.31 -6.82 -1.22
CA GLY A 251 2.48 -5.62 -1.19
C GLY A 251 1.75 -5.40 0.13
N ASP A 252 1.27 -4.18 0.33
CA ASP A 252 0.38 -3.75 1.40
C ASP A 252 -1.04 -3.59 0.81
N ILE A 253 -1.92 -4.55 1.08
CA ILE A 253 -3.18 -4.75 0.35
C ILE A 253 -4.35 -4.49 1.28
N THR A 254 -5.12 -3.45 1.00
CA THR A 254 -6.38 -3.13 1.68
C THR A 254 -7.56 -3.50 0.79
N LEU A 255 -8.45 -4.34 1.34
CA LEU A 255 -9.70 -4.77 0.71
C LEU A 255 -10.84 -4.17 1.52
N GLY A 256 -11.56 -3.20 0.94
CA GLY A 256 -12.63 -2.46 1.59
C GLY A 256 -14.05 -2.80 1.10
N GLY A 257 -14.18 -3.55 0.00
CA GLY A 257 -15.48 -3.91 -0.57
C GLY A 257 -16.21 -5.02 0.18
N ASP A 258 -17.46 -5.30 -0.22
CA ASP A 258 -18.26 -6.41 0.34
C ASP A 258 -17.57 -7.77 0.15
N ILE A 259 -16.91 -7.93 -0.99
CA ILE A 259 -16.07 -9.08 -1.34
C ILE A 259 -14.68 -8.54 -1.70
N GLY A 260 -13.64 -9.07 -1.05
CA GLY A 260 -12.27 -8.69 -1.34
C GLY A 260 -11.81 -9.30 -2.66
N ILE A 261 -11.33 -10.55 -2.61
CA ILE A 261 -10.93 -11.31 -3.79
C ILE A 261 -11.99 -12.35 -4.12
N PHE A 262 -12.58 -12.23 -5.29
CA PHE A 262 -13.56 -13.15 -5.84
C PHE A 262 -12.98 -13.97 -6.99
N LEU A 263 -12.98 -15.30 -6.87
CA LEU A 263 -12.55 -16.21 -7.92
C LEU A 263 -13.77 -16.79 -8.65
N ASN A 264 -13.81 -16.65 -9.98
CA ASN A 264 -14.84 -17.26 -10.81
C ASN A 264 -14.22 -18.03 -11.97
N ASP A 265 -14.42 -19.35 -12.03
CA ASP A 265 -13.87 -20.21 -13.10
C ASP A 265 -12.33 -20.16 -13.24
N CYS A 266 -11.64 -19.88 -12.14
CA CYS A 266 -10.19 -20.04 -12.01
C CYS A 266 -9.82 -21.42 -11.46
N GLU A 267 -8.56 -21.82 -11.62
CA GLU A 267 -7.97 -22.95 -10.92
C GLU A 267 -7.56 -22.54 -9.51
N LYS A 268 -6.80 -21.45 -9.36
CA LYS A 268 -6.35 -20.99 -8.04
C LYS A 268 -5.88 -19.54 -7.96
N CYS A 269 -5.81 -19.03 -6.74
CA CYS A 269 -5.03 -17.84 -6.40
C CYS A 269 -3.97 -18.20 -5.36
N GLU A 270 -2.69 -18.08 -5.71
CA GLU A 270 -1.56 -18.33 -4.81
C GLU A 270 -1.21 -17.05 -4.05
N ILE A 271 -1.36 -17.08 -2.72
CA ILE A 271 -1.01 -15.99 -1.81
C ILE A 271 0.25 -16.40 -1.05
N LYS A 272 1.40 -15.97 -1.57
CA LYS A 272 2.74 -16.30 -1.07
C LYS A 272 3.35 -15.27 -0.14
N GLY A 273 2.81 -14.06 -0.13
CA GLY A 273 3.32 -12.93 0.63
C GLY A 273 2.36 -11.73 0.56
N GLY A 274 2.73 -10.65 1.25
CA GLY A 274 1.94 -9.43 1.37
C GLY A 274 1.22 -9.32 2.72
N THR A 275 0.88 -8.09 3.09
CA THR A 275 0.07 -7.76 4.26
C THR A 275 -1.35 -7.50 3.78
N PHE A 276 -2.34 -8.09 4.46
CA PHE A 276 -3.75 -7.94 4.10
C PHE A 276 -4.49 -7.20 5.21
N HIS A 277 -5.12 -6.09 4.85
CA HIS A 277 -6.03 -5.33 5.69
C HIS A 277 -7.46 -5.58 5.21
N THR A 278 -8.22 -6.31 6.01
CA THR A 278 -9.56 -6.80 5.62
C THR A 278 -10.62 -6.47 6.65
N ASP A 279 -10.33 -5.56 7.59
CA ASP A 279 -11.21 -5.25 8.73
C ASP A 279 -12.58 -4.70 8.28
N GLU A 280 -12.62 -4.02 7.12
CA GLU A 280 -13.83 -3.46 6.54
C GLU A 280 -14.49 -4.38 5.50
N CYS A 281 -13.90 -5.54 5.20
CA CYS A 281 -14.39 -6.48 4.19
C CYS A 281 -15.12 -7.68 4.81
N GLU A 282 -16.41 -7.86 4.47
CA GLU A 282 -17.22 -8.96 5.02
C GLU A 282 -16.73 -10.33 4.53
N LYS A 283 -16.35 -10.43 3.25
CA LYS A 283 -15.88 -11.68 2.63
C LYS A 283 -14.55 -11.45 1.91
N PRO A 284 -13.41 -11.44 2.64
CA PRO A 284 -12.12 -11.09 2.06
C PRO A 284 -11.67 -12.03 0.95
N PHE A 285 -12.03 -13.31 1.05
CA PHE A 285 -11.71 -14.33 0.06
C PHE A 285 -12.95 -15.16 -0.23
N ALA A 286 -13.41 -15.12 -1.47
CA ALA A 286 -14.62 -15.81 -1.91
C ALA A 286 -14.42 -16.50 -3.25
N VAL A 287 -15.12 -17.63 -3.43
CA VAL A 287 -15.13 -18.40 -4.66
C VAL A 287 -16.57 -18.52 -5.14
N HIS A 288 -16.79 -18.36 -6.44
CA HIS A 288 -18.10 -18.60 -7.04
C HIS A 288 -18.55 -20.03 -6.75
N ARG A 289 -19.81 -20.22 -6.35
CA ARG A 289 -20.33 -21.52 -5.88
C ARG A 289 -20.14 -22.69 -6.86
N ASP A 290 -20.12 -22.39 -8.15
CA ASP A 290 -19.99 -23.37 -9.25
C ASP A 290 -18.55 -23.47 -9.76
N SER A 291 -17.60 -22.74 -9.16
CA SER A 291 -16.18 -22.76 -9.49
C SER A 291 -15.43 -23.76 -8.61
N SER A 292 -14.44 -24.45 -9.19
CA SER A 292 -13.46 -25.28 -8.49
C SER A 292 -12.26 -24.50 -7.96
N ALA A 293 -12.28 -23.17 -8.04
CA ALA A 293 -11.12 -22.36 -7.67
C ALA A 293 -10.76 -22.54 -6.19
N VAL A 294 -9.47 -22.47 -5.89
CA VAL A 294 -8.99 -22.50 -4.50
C VAL A 294 -8.03 -21.36 -4.22
N PHE A 295 -7.98 -20.93 -2.97
CA PHE A 295 -6.89 -20.08 -2.48
C PHE A 295 -5.82 -20.97 -1.87
N GLU A 296 -4.57 -20.77 -2.30
CA GLU A 296 -3.39 -21.44 -1.73
C GLU A 296 -2.59 -20.40 -0.94
N TYR A 297 -2.61 -20.52 0.39
CA TYR A 297 -1.95 -19.55 1.28
C TYR A 297 -0.58 -20.06 1.75
N ALA A 298 0.40 -19.18 1.79
CA ALA A 298 1.60 -19.36 2.59
C ALA A 298 1.23 -19.44 4.08
N LYS A 299 2.08 -20.09 4.87
CA LYS A 299 1.93 -20.10 6.33
C LYS A 299 2.18 -18.69 6.88
N ALA A 300 1.55 -18.39 8.01
CA ALA A 300 1.96 -17.24 8.81
C ALA A 300 3.43 -17.35 9.23
N ASP A 301 4.06 -16.21 9.52
CA ASP A 301 5.38 -16.18 10.14
C ASP A 301 5.24 -16.42 11.65
N TYR A 302 5.80 -17.53 12.11
CA TYR A 302 5.79 -17.94 13.51
C TYR A 302 7.10 -17.64 14.24
N THR A 303 8.05 -16.94 13.61
CA THR A 303 9.40 -16.76 14.15
C THR A 303 9.41 -16.14 15.55
N GLU A 304 8.62 -15.08 15.78
CA GLU A 304 8.54 -14.45 17.09
C GLU A 304 7.74 -15.28 18.10
N LEU A 305 6.69 -15.98 17.64
CA LEU A 305 5.95 -16.92 18.50
C LEU A 305 6.85 -18.04 19.00
N ASP A 306 7.69 -18.60 18.14
CA ASP A 306 8.63 -19.67 18.47
C ASP A 306 9.64 -19.20 19.52
N LYS A 307 10.16 -17.97 19.39
CA LYS A 307 11.06 -17.38 20.40
C LYS A 307 10.36 -17.20 21.74
N ALA A 308 9.14 -16.68 21.75
CA ALA A 308 8.36 -16.48 22.97
C ALA A 308 8.02 -17.82 23.64
N GLU A 309 7.60 -18.83 22.87
CA GLU A 309 7.30 -20.17 23.34
C GLU A 309 8.53 -20.84 23.98
N GLU A 310 9.68 -20.79 23.32
CA GLU A 310 10.92 -21.36 23.86
C GLU A 310 11.39 -20.64 25.12
N ALA A 311 11.33 -19.31 25.15
CA ALA A 311 11.66 -18.53 26.34
C ALA A 311 10.76 -18.89 27.54
N ALA A 312 9.45 -19.00 27.31
CA ALA A 312 8.49 -19.38 28.35
C ALA A 312 8.72 -20.81 28.87
N LYS A 313 9.03 -21.78 27.99
CA LYS A 313 9.32 -23.17 28.37
C LYS A 313 10.63 -23.35 29.13
N ALA A 314 11.60 -22.46 28.93
CA ALA A 314 12.88 -22.49 29.62
C ALA A 314 12.79 -22.07 31.10
N LEU A 315 11.67 -21.45 31.51
CA LEU A 315 11.47 -21.00 32.88
C LEU A 315 11.27 -22.19 33.84
N ASN A 316 11.96 -22.14 34.98
CA ASN A 316 11.67 -23.06 36.08
C ASN A 316 10.38 -22.63 36.78
N LYS A 317 9.26 -23.26 36.45
CA LYS A 317 7.94 -22.99 37.04
C LYS A 317 7.92 -23.05 38.56
N ASP A 318 8.79 -23.86 39.19
CA ASP A 318 8.81 -24.00 40.64
C ASP A 318 9.35 -22.75 41.35
N ASN A 319 10.05 -21.88 40.63
CA ASN A 319 10.53 -20.60 41.17
C ASN A 319 9.43 -19.54 41.29
N TYR A 320 8.27 -19.73 40.65
CA TYR A 320 7.20 -18.74 40.57
C TYR A 320 6.00 -19.10 41.43
N VAL A 321 5.30 -18.08 41.93
CA VAL A 321 4.11 -18.24 42.79
C VAL A 321 2.97 -18.92 42.03
N ASP A 322 2.71 -18.48 40.80
CA ASP A 322 1.72 -19.05 39.90
C ASP A 322 2.26 -19.02 38.46
N PHE A 323 2.12 -20.14 37.75
CA PHE A 323 2.56 -20.32 36.36
C PHE A 323 1.38 -20.59 35.41
N THR A 324 0.15 -20.58 35.92
CA THR A 324 -1.06 -21.01 35.21
C THR A 324 -1.35 -20.17 33.96
N ALA A 325 -1.10 -18.86 34.01
CA ALA A 325 -1.30 -17.97 32.87
C ALA A 325 -0.38 -18.33 31.68
N VAL A 326 0.90 -18.60 31.96
CA VAL A 326 1.88 -19.03 30.96
C VAL A 326 1.49 -20.38 30.37
N GLU A 327 1.10 -21.36 31.19
CA GLU A 327 0.62 -22.66 30.69
C GLU A 327 -0.62 -22.52 29.80
N LYS A 328 -1.53 -21.60 30.14
CA LYS A 328 -2.72 -21.33 29.34
C LYS A 328 -2.36 -20.72 27.98
N ALA A 329 -1.47 -19.73 27.95
CA ALA A 329 -1.02 -19.10 26.72
C ALA A 329 -0.31 -20.12 25.79
N LEU A 330 0.60 -20.92 26.34
CA LEU A 330 1.29 -22.00 25.61
C LEU A 330 0.32 -23.03 25.01
N LYS A 331 -0.73 -23.41 25.75
CA LYS A 331 -1.76 -24.35 25.26
C LYS A 331 -2.67 -23.74 24.18
N ALA A 332 -2.76 -22.42 24.11
CA ALA A 332 -3.61 -21.72 23.14
C ALA A 332 -2.94 -21.55 21.77
N ILE A 333 -1.65 -21.90 21.64
CA ILE A 333 -0.91 -21.82 20.37
C ILE A 333 -1.60 -22.66 19.30
N ASP A 334 -2.01 -22.01 18.22
CA ASP A 334 -2.59 -22.61 17.02
C ASP A 334 -1.58 -22.51 15.87
N ARG A 335 -1.14 -23.66 15.35
CA ARG A 335 -0.17 -23.76 14.25
C ARG A 335 -0.82 -23.90 12.87
N THR A 336 -2.14 -23.72 12.79
CA THR A 336 -2.91 -23.81 11.54
C THR A 336 -3.08 -22.46 10.83
N LYS A 337 -2.67 -21.35 11.46
CA LYS A 337 -2.78 -20.01 10.89
C LYS A 337 -1.93 -19.87 9.64
N ASN A 338 -2.50 -19.19 8.65
CA ASN A 338 -1.87 -18.84 7.39
C ASN A 338 -1.58 -17.34 7.34
N LEU A 339 -0.91 -16.88 6.28
CA LEU A 339 -0.44 -15.51 6.11
C LEU A 339 -1.53 -14.44 6.34
N THR A 340 -2.78 -14.69 5.94
CA THR A 340 -3.87 -13.72 6.09
C THR A 340 -4.37 -13.61 7.54
N GLN A 341 -3.83 -14.42 8.44
CA GLN A 341 -4.16 -14.48 9.86
C GLN A 341 -2.93 -14.16 10.71
N GLN A 342 -1.96 -13.41 10.18
CA GLN A 342 -0.74 -13.05 10.92
C GLN A 342 -1.05 -12.36 12.25
N SER A 343 -2.08 -11.51 12.29
CA SER A 343 -2.53 -10.83 13.51
C SER A 343 -2.93 -11.80 14.64
N ASP A 344 -3.47 -12.99 14.31
CA ASP A 344 -3.74 -14.02 15.31
C ASP A 344 -2.43 -14.58 15.90
N VAL A 345 -1.39 -14.74 15.07
CA VAL A 345 -0.06 -15.23 15.49
C VAL A 345 0.66 -14.21 16.35
N ASP A 346 0.60 -12.95 15.95
CA ASP A 346 1.16 -11.84 16.71
C ASP A 346 0.47 -11.75 18.08
N LYS A 347 -0.87 -11.89 18.11
CA LYS A 347 -1.62 -11.93 19.36
C LYS A 347 -1.21 -13.10 20.27
N MET A 348 -0.98 -14.29 19.72
CA MET A 348 -0.49 -15.43 20.52
C MET A 348 0.89 -15.16 21.12
N THR A 349 1.75 -14.46 20.38
CA THR A 349 3.08 -14.05 20.85
C THR A 349 2.96 -13.07 22.01
N ASP A 350 2.12 -12.05 21.86
CA ASP A 350 1.85 -11.06 22.90
C ASP A 350 1.25 -11.68 24.15
N ASP A 351 0.31 -12.63 24.01
CA ASP A 351 -0.31 -13.32 25.14
C ASP A 351 0.75 -14.10 25.97
N ILE A 352 1.75 -14.71 25.34
CA ILE A 352 2.85 -15.40 26.02
C ILE A 352 3.77 -14.40 26.73
N ASN A 353 4.23 -13.37 26.01
CA ASN A 353 5.13 -12.36 26.57
C ASN A 353 4.51 -11.67 27.78
N ASN A 354 3.25 -11.25 27.68
CA ASN A 354 2.51 -10.64 28.78
C ASN A 354 2.37 -11.59 29.98
N ALA A 355 2.11 -12.88 29.74
CA ALA A 355 1.99 -13.87 30.83
C ALA A 355 3.33 -14.11 31.53
N VAL A 356 4.45 -14.12 30.79
CA VAL A 356 5.80 -14.27 31.34
C VAL A 356 6.21 -13.03 32.13
N GLU A 357 5.96 -11.83 31.62
CA GLU A 357 6.25 -10.57 32.30
C GLU A 357 5.48 -10.40 33.62
N ALA A 358 4.28 -10.99 33.70
CA ALA A 358 3.45 -10.96 34.90
C ALA A 358 3.88 -11.96 36.01
N LEU A 359 4.88 -12.81 35.76
CA LEU A 359 5.33 -13.79 36.74
C LEU A 359 5.96 -13.16 37.98
N VAL A 360 5.64 -13.72 39.14
CA VAL A 360 6.19 -13.29 40.43
C VAL A 360 6.99 -14.42 41.04
N PHE A 361 8.26 -14.17 41.35
CA PHE A 361 9.11 -15.13 42.05
C PHE A 361 8.56 -15.44 43.44
N LYS A 362 8.69 -16.70 43.86
CA LYS A 362 8.49 -17.10 45.25
C LYS A 362 9.53 -16.41 46.13
N SER A 363 9.15 -16.09 47.36
CA SER A 363 10.07 -15.64 48.39
C SER A 363 11.19 -16.66 48.63
N ALA A 364 12.36 -16.20 49.05
CA ALA A 364 13.41 -17.06 49.55
C ALA A 364 12.92 -17.91 50.75
N ASP A 365 13.57 -19.05 51.01
CA ASP A 365 13.31 -19.85 52.20
C ASP A 365 13.99 -19.22 53.42
N TYR A 366 13.18 -18.57 54.24
CA TYR A 366 13.63 -17.93 55.47
C TYR A 366 13.60 -18.84 56.70
N THR A 367 13.35 -20.14 56.56
CA THR A 367 13.17 -21.05 57.69
C THR A 367 14.37 -21.06 58.66
N GLU A 368 15.60 -21.10 58.15
CA GLU A 368 16.80 -21.06 59.00
C GLU A 368 17.06 -19.66 59.56
N LEU A 369 16.75 -18.61 58.80
CA LEU A 369 16.82 -17.24 59.29
C LEU A 369 15.86 -17.02 60.46
N ASP A 370 14.63 -17.52 60.35
CA ASP A 370 13.60 -17.44 61.38
C ASP A 370 14.04 -18.14 62.67
N LYS A 371 14.69 -19.31 62.55
CA LYS A 371 15.27 -20.03 63.71
C LYS A 371 16.37 -19.21 64.39
N ALA A 372 17.31 -18.67 63.61
CA ALA A 372 18.40 -17.87 64.13
C ALA A 372 17.90 -16.57 64.78
N GLU A 373 16.97 -15.86 64.13
CA GLU A 373 16.36 -14.65 64.64
C GLU A 373 15.61 -14.91 65.96
N LYS A 374 14.84 -15.99 66.04
CA LYS A 374 14.14 -16.39 67.25
C LYS A 374 15.10 -16.72 68.39
N ALA A 375 16.18 -17.45 68.11
CA ALA A 375 17.20 -17.78 69.09
C ALA A 375 17.91 -16.52 69.62
N ALA A 376 18.29 -15.60 68.73
CA ALA A 376 18.91 -14.33 69.10
C ALA A 376 17.99 -13.45 69.95
N LYS A 377 16.69 -13.36 69.61
CA LYS A 377 15.69 -12.62 70.39
C LYS A 377 15.39 -13.22 71.76
N ALA A 378 15.72 -14.49 72.00
CA ALA A 378 15.54 -15.16 73.29
C ALA A 378 16.70 -14.93 74.27
N LEU A 379 17.82 -14.35 73.81
CA LEU A 379 18.96 -14.03 74.67
C LEU A 379 18.61 -12.88 75.63
N ASN A 380 19.05 -12.98 76.89
CA ASN A 380 18.99 -11.87 77.83
C ASN A 380 20.21 -10.97 77.64
N LYS A 381 19.97 -9.70 77.28
CA LYS A 381 21.03 -8.73 76.97
C LYS A 381 21.98 -8.48 78.15
N ASP A 382 21.48 -8.54 79.39
CA ASP A 382 22.25 -8.23 80.59
C ASP A 382 23.31 -9.29 80.94
N ASP A 383 23.22 -10.48 80.34
CA ASP A 383 24.18 -11.57 80.57
C ASP A 383 25.46 -11.43 79.73
N TYR A 384 25.55 -10.42 78.86
CA TYR A 384 26.66 -10.21 77.92
C TYR A 384 27.32 -8.84 78.11
N GLU A 385 28.66 -8.80 78.03
CA GLU A 385 29.45 -7.55 78.14
C GLU A 385 29.23 -6.61 76.95
N ASP A 386 28.97 -7.16 75.77
CA ASP A 386 28.61 -6.42 74.55
C ASP A 386 27.57 -7.20 73.74
N PHE A 387 26.43 -6.57 73.47
CA PHE A 387 25.31 -7.13 72.70
C PHE A 387 25.07 -6.37 71.39
N SER A 388 25.90 -5.38 71.08
CA SER A 388 25.71 -4.45 69.95
C SER A 388 25.72 -5.16 68.60
N GLU A 389 26.57 -6.18 68.43
CA GLU A 389 26.64 -6.94 67.18
C GLU A 389 25.40 -7.83 66.95
N VAL A 390 24.75 -8.34 68.00
CA VAL A 390 23.48 -9.09 67.87
C VAL A 390 22.35 -8.15 67.44
N GLU A 391 22.25 -6.96 68.04
CA GLU A 391 21.28 -5.94 67.66
C GLU A 391 21.48 -5.48 66.21
N LYS A 392 22.73 -5.27 65.81
CA LYS A 392 23.09 -4.90 64.45
C LYS A 392 22.75 -6.00 63.44
N ALA A 393 23.02 -7.27 63.77
CA ALA A 393 22.67 -8.40 62.91
C ALA A 393 21.15 -8.55 62.75
N LEU A 394 20.37 -8.40 63.82
CA LEU A 394 18.90 -8.42 63.78
C LEU A 394 18.33 -7.27 62.95
N ALA A 395 18.89 -6.06 63.09
CA ALA A 395 18.48 -4.90 62.31
C ALA A 395 18.82 -5.00 60.81
N ALA A 396 19.81 -5.83 60.45
CA ALA A 396 20.25 -6.06 59.08
C ALA A 396 19.46 -7.15 58.33
N ILE A 397 18.45 -7.78 58.96
CA ILE A 397 17.63 -8.80 58.33
C ILE A 397 16.83 -8.20 57.17
N ASP A 398 17.10 -8.68 55.96
CA ASP A 398 16.39 -8.33 54.74
C ASP A 398 15.54 -9.53 54.27
N ARG A 399 14.23 -9.30 54.13
CA ARG A 399 13.24 -10.30 53.69
C ARG A 399 12.69 -10.02 52.29
N THR A 400 13.31 -9.10 51.57
CA THR A 400 12.90 -8.75 50.20
C THR A 400 13.43 -9.73 49.16
N LYS A 401 14.39 -10.60 49.54
CA LYS A 401 14.99 -11.58 48.64
C LYS A 401 14.00 -12.66 48.19
N ASN A 402 14.12 -13.02 46.92
CA ASN A 402 13.35 -14.09 46.30
C ASN A 402 14.18 -15.39 46.19
N ILE A 403 13.54 -16.47 45.74
CA ILE A 403 14.15 -17.80 45.65
C ILE A 403 15.44 -17.85 44.80
N THR A 404 15.60 -16.94 43.83
CA THR A 404 16.82 -16.86 43.00
C THR A 404 17.98 -16.16 43.70
N GLU A 405 17.72 -15.49 44.82
CA GLU A 405 18.69 -14.78 45.65
C GLU A 405 18.98 -15.52 46.96
N GLN A 406 18.46 -16.74 47.09
CA GLN A 406 18.74 -17.64 48.21
C GLN A 406 20.25 -17.97 48.23
N ALA A 407 20.91 -17.64 49.35
CA ALA A 407 22.33 -17.93 49.59
C ALA A 407 22.52 -19.20 50.42
#